data_AF-A0A7V9FAW9-F1
#
_entry.id   AF-A0A7V9FAW9-F1
#
_cell.length_a   1.000
_cell.length_b   1.000
_cell.length_c   1.000
_cell.angle_alpha   90.00
_cell.angle_beta   90.00
_cell.angle_gamma   90.00
#
_symmetry.space_group_name_H-M   'P 1'
#
loop_
_entity.id
_entity.type
_entity.pdbx_description
1 polymer ?
#
loop_
_entity_poly.entity_id
_entity_poly.type
_entity_poly.pdbx_seq_one_letter_code
_entity_poly.pdbx_strand_id
1 'polypeptide(L)' 'MIIARAPARVSLGGGGTDLAAYYGRFGGLVVSTAITRYCSVQV' A
#
# COMPACT_ATOMS: atom_id res chain seq x y z
N MET A 1 23.41 -10.79 11.89
CA MET A 1 22.00 -10.41 12.10
C MET A 1 21.64 -9.33 11.10
N ILE A 2 20.77 -9.65 10.14
CA ILE A 2 20.24 -8.69 9.15
C ILE A 2 18.78 -8.40 9.51
N ILE A 3 18.40 -7.12 9.56
CA ILE A 3 17.04 -6.69 9.88
C ILE A 3 16.49 -5.84 8.73
N ALA A 4 15.31 -6.21 8.23
CA ALA A 4 14.56 -5.45 7.23
C ALA A 4 13.25 -4.91 7.85
N ARG A 5 12.84 -3.71 7.45
CA ARG A 5 11.59 -3.07 7.92
C ARG A 5 10.85 -2.41 6.75
N ALA A 6 9.54 -2.59 6.69
CA ALA A 6 8.65 -1.93 5.74
C ALA A 6 7.56 -1.13 6.49
N PRO A 7 7.30 0.14 6.13
CA PRO A 7 6.26 0.93 6.76
C PRO A 7 4.87 0.44 6.32
N ALA A 8 3.92 0.46 7.25
CA ALA A 8 2.51 0.35 6.93
C ALA A 8 2.03 1.66 6.26
N ARG A 9 0.91 1.57 5.54
CA ARG A 9 0.29 2.71 4.87
C ARG A 9 -1.15 2.91 5.33
N VAL A 10 -1.62 4.16 5.25
CA VAL A 10 -3.04 4.52 5.36
C VAL A 10 -3.51 5.04 4.00
N SER A 11 -4.67 4.56 3.56
CA SER A 11 -5.30 5.00 2.31
C SER A 11 -6.00 6.34 2.53
N LEU A 12 -5.65 7.35 1.72
CA LEU A 12 -6.33 8.65 1.73
C LEU A 12 -7.50 8.69 0.73
N GLY A 13 -7.44 7.90 -0.35
CA GLY A 13 -8.51 7.82 -1.33
C GLY A 13 -8.20 6.89 -2.50
N GLY A 14 -9.25 6.51 -3.24
CA GLY A 14 -9.12 5.70 -4.47
C GLY A 14 -8.97 4.20 -4.25
N GLY A 15 -9.05 3.72 -3.01
CA GLY A 15 -9.02 2.29 -2.70
C GLY A 15 -10.17 1.54 -3.39
N GLY A 16 -9.85 0.43 -4.04
CA GLY A 16 -10.79 -0.35 -4.85
C GLY A 16 -10.74 -0.01 -6.34
N THR A 17 -10.26 1.17 -6.72
CA THR A 17 -10.05 1.48 -8.15
C THR A 17 -8.89 0.69 -8.74
N ASP A 18 -7.97 0.21 -7.90
CA ASP A 18 -6.86 -0.69 -8.20
C ASP A 18 -7.28 -2.17 -8.40
N LEU A 19 -8.57 -2.49 -8.23
CA LEU A 19 -9.09 -3.82 -8.57
C LEU A 19 -9.16 -4.00 -10.09
N ALA A 20 -8.74 -5.17 -10.58
CA ALA A 20 -8.77 -5.51 -12.01
C ALA A 20 -10.17 -5.35 -12.64
N ALA A 21 -11.22 -5.68 -11.88
CA ALA A 21 -12.62 -5.49 -12.31
C ALA A 21 -13.01 -4.02 -12.53
N TYR A 22 -12.27 -3.07 -11.95
CA TYR A 22 -12.51 -1.63 -12.07
C TYR A 22 -11.52 -0.94 -13.01
N TYR A 23 -10.21 -1.02 -12.75
CA TYR A 23 -9.23 -0.27 -13.55
C TYR A 23 -9.20 -0.72 -15.01
N GLY A 24 -9.54 -1.98 -15.29
CA GLY A 24 -9.55 -2.50 -16.66
C GLY A 24 -10.49 -1.73 -17.60
N ARG A 25 -11.50 -1.04 -17.05
CA ARG A 25 -12.47 -0.25 -17.81
C ARG A 25 -12.37 1.26 -17.57
N PHE A 26 -12.07 1.69 -16.33
CA PHE A 26 -12.17 3.09 -15.93
C PHE A 26 -10.81 3.74 -15.57
N GLY A 27 -9.72 2.97 -15.57
CA GLY A 27 -8.45 3.38 -14.96
C GLY A 27 -8.50 3.31 -13.43
N GLY A 28 -7.33 3.37 -12.79
CA GLY A 28 -7.19 3.27 -11.33
C GLY A 28 -6.22 4.31 -10.80
N LEU A 29 -6.54 4.88 -9.63
CA LEU A 29 -5.68 5.82 -8.92
C LEU A 29 -5.88 5.64 -7.42
N VAL A 30 -4.79 5.43 -6.68
CA VAL A 30 -4.80 5.34 -5.22
C VAL A 30 -3.86 6.40 -4.65
N VAL A 31 -4.34 7.14 -3.66
CA VAL A 31 -3.52 8.07 -2.88
C VAL A 31 -3.39 7.51 -1.47
N SER A 32 -2.16 7.27 -1.02
CA SER A 32 -1.88 6.74 0.31
C SER A 32 -0.57 7.29 0.85
N THR A 33 -0.42 7.26 2.18
CA THR A 33 0.79 7.73 2.86
C THR A 33 1.32 6.66 3.81
N ALA A 34 2.64 6.60 3.96
CA ALA A 34 3.29 5.77 4.96
C ALA A 34 3.08 6.36 6.36
N ILE A 35 2.96 5.49 7.37
CA ILE A 35 2.85 5.90 8.77
C ILE A 35 4.01 5.32 9.59
N THR A 36 4.20 5.82 10.81
CA THR A 36 5.24 5.38 11.76
C THR A 36 4.94 4.02 12.40
N ARG A 37 4.28 3.12 11.68
CA ARG A 37 4.03 1.72 12.04
C ARG A 37 4.76 0.83 11.03
N TYR A 38 5.46 -0.19 11.50
CA TYR A 38 6.37 -0.99 10.65
C TYR A 38 6.15 -2.49 10.84
N CYS A 39 6.24 -3.24 9.74
CA CYS A 39 6.50 -4.68 9.75
C CYS A 39 8.02 -4.90 9.70
N SER A 40 8.55 -5.79 10.54
CA SER A 40 9.99 -6.03 10.65
C SER A 40 10.30 -7.53 10.55
N VAL A 41 11.37 -7.90 9.84
CA VAL A 41 11.84 -9.28 9.67
C VAL A 41 13.34 -9.33 9.95
N GLN A 42 13.82 -10.40 10.57
CA GLN A 42 15.23 -10.61 10.88
C GLN A 42 15.72 -12.00 10.45
N VAL A 43 16.98 -12.09 10.02
CA VAL A 43 17.70 -13.33 9.66
C VAL A 43 19.06 -13.37 10.36
#